data_AF-A0A817X2Y6-F1
#
_entry.id   AF-A0A817X2Y6-F1
#
_cell.length_a   1.000
_cell.length_b   1.000
_cell.length_c   1.000
_cell.angle_alpha   90.00
_cell.angle_beta   90.00
_cell.angle_gamma   90.00
#
_symmetry.space_group_name_H-M   'P 1'
#
loop_
_entity.id
_entity.type
_entity.pdbx_description
1 polymer ?
#
loop_
_entity_poly.entity_id
_entity_poly.type
_entity_poly.pdbx_seq_one_letter_code
_entity_poly.pdbx_strand_id
1 'polypeptide(L)'
;MPIDGNTTIHSSEQVDYLSVRDCRKKFDVYLLYSSRPKHINQTFYLRIDIYDKDKMEYYFSMFYLILYSFLPVHRLSLQINVSMLDVTAKLTICPLKCLHGRCQRFLNVDQYFCQCSDGYSGALCTVKNACSCSSDSICVGVVNNRSICICPLDKFGPR
;
A
#
# COMPACT_ATOMS: atom_id res chain seq x y z
N MET A 1 -2.65 -2.86 3.37
CA MET A 1 -2.58 -1.89 4.49
C MET A 1 -3.90 -1.12 4.59
N PRO A 2 -4.56 -1.04 5.76
CA PRO A 2 -5.73 -0.19 5.95
C PRO A 2 -5.30 1.27 6.11
N ILE A 3 -5.95 2.15 5.35
CA ILE A 3 -5.69 3.58 5.28
C ILE A 3 -6.99 4.34 5.56
N ASP A 4 -6.89 5.43 6.34
CA ASP A 4 -8.02 6.33 6.60
C ASP A 4 -8.20 7.41 5.50
N GLY A 5 -9.28 8.19 5.60
CA GLY A 5 -9.51 9.34 4.71
C GLY A 5 -8.40 10.40 4.73
N ASN A 6 -7.54 10.42 5.75
CA ASN A 6 -6.40 11.34 5.87
C ASN A 6 -5.10 10.74 5.33
N THR A 7 -5.15 9.58 4.65
CA THR A 7 -4.00 8.86 4.09
C THR A 7 -3.03 8.30 5.12
N THR A 8 -3.47 8.13 6.36
CA THR A 8 -2.70 7.52 7.45
C THR A 8 -2.74 6.01 7.36
N ILE A 9 -1.58 5.36 7.46
CA ILE A 9 -1.48 3.91 7.48
C ILE A 9 -1.65 3.42 8.92
N HIS A 10 -2.58 2.48 9.16
CA HIS A 10 -2.84 1.96 10.52
C HIS A 10 -2.09 0.67 10.84
N SER A 11 -1.85 -0.15 9.83
CA SER A 11 -1.03 -1.37 9.90
C SER A 11 -0.56 -1.74 8.50
N SER A 12 0.40 -2.65 8.42
CA SER A 12 0.91 -3.15 7.14
C SER A 12 1.32 -4.59 7.30
N GLU A 13 1.11 -5.36 6.25
CA GLU A 13 1.54 -6.73 6.13
C GLU A 13 2.13 -6.90 4.74
N GLN A 14 3.12 -7.78 4.62
CA GLN A 14 3.82 -8.05 3.37
C GLN A 14 3.79 -9.54 3.06
N VAL A 15 3.56 -9.87 1.81
CA VAL A 15 3.48 -11.24 1.32
C VAL A 15 4.31 -11.35 0.06
N ASP A 16 5.28 -12.27 0.07
CA ASP A 16 6.04 -12.61 -1.13
C ASP A 16 5.26 -13.64 -1.96
N TYR A 17 5.11 -13.36 -3.26
CA TYR A 17 4.40 -14.21 -4.21
C TYR A 17 5.29 -14.59 -5.39
N LEU A 18 5.38 -15.89 -5.65
CA LEU A 18 6.02 -16.44 -6.85
C LEU A 18 5.02 -17.31 -7.60
N SER A 19 4.69 -16.97 -8.85
CA SER A 19 3.64 -17.64 -9.63
C SER A 19 3.84 -19.15 -9.74
N VAL A 20 5.08 -19.60 -9.93
CA VAL A 20 5.45 -21.03 -10.04
C VAL A 20 5.14 -21.82 -8.77
N ARG A 21 5.21 -21.17 -7.60
CA ARG A 21 5.03 -21.82 -6.28
C ARG A 21 3.65 -21.56 -5.69
N ASP A 22 3.16 -20.33 -5.81
CA ASP A 22 2.08 -19.78 -5.00
C ASP A 22 0.76 -19.59 -5.75
N CYS A 23 0.66 -19.95 -7.04
CA CYS A 23 -0.55 -19.73 -7.85
C CYS A 23 -1.84 -20.31 -7.26
N ARG A 24 -1.77 -21.39 -6.49
CA ARG A 24 -2.93 -22.00 -5.81
C ARG A 24 -3.01 -21.68 -4.31
N LYS A 25 -2.06 -20.91 -3.79
CA LYS A 25 -1.95 -20.59 -2.38
C LYS A 25 -2.92 -19.47 -2.02
N LYS A 26 -3.55 -19.60 -0.85
CA LYS A 26 -4.34 -18.53 -0.24
C LYS A 26 -3.49 -17.88 0.84
N PHE A 27 -3.62 -16.57 0.98
CA PHE A 27 -2.90 -15.79 1.97
C PHE A 27 -3.91 -15.18 2.94
N ASP A 28 -3.82 -15.57 4.19
CA ASP A 28 -4.61 -15.00 5.27
C ASP A 28 -3.78 -13.91 5.95
N VAL A 29 -4.28 -12.68 5.90
CA VAL A 29 -3.58 -11.49 6.38
C VAL A 29 -4.45 -10.80 7.42
N TYR A 30 -3.87 -10.50 8.59
CA TYR A 30 -4.55 -9.81 9.67
C TYR A 30 -4.08 -8.36 9.72
N LEU A 31 -5.02 -7.44 9.54
CA LEU A 31 -4.74 -6.00 9.56
C LEU A 31 -5.49 -5.37 10.72
N LEU A 32 -4.80 -4.52 11.47
CA LEU A 32 -5.30 -3.87 12.67
C LEU A 32 -5.44 -2.37 12.46
N TYR A 33 -6.45 -1.79 13.08
CA TYR A 33 -6.55 -0.34 13.23
C TYR A 33 -5.68 0.11 14.41
N SER A 34 -5.01 1.27 14.28
CA SER A 34 -4.22 1.84 15.38
C SER A 34 -5.06 2.16 16.63
N SER A 35 -6.32 2.54 16.42
CA SER A 35 -7.32 2.67 17.48
C SER A 35 -8.65 2.09 17.00
N ARG A 36 -9.50 1.65 17.94
CA ARG A 36 -10.82 1.10 17.61
C ARG A 36 -11.63 2.18 16.86
N PRO A 37 -12.11 1.91 15.63
CA PRO A 37 -12.95 2.86 14.91
C PRO A 37 -14.26 3.05 15.66
N LYS A 38 -14.43 4.20 16.33
CA LYS A 38 -15.64 4.54 17.08
C LYS A 38 -16.61 5.41 16.26
N HIS A 39 -16.12 6.04 15.19
CA HIS A 39 -16.86 7.03 14.43
C HIS A 39 -17.35 6.44 13.10
N ILE A 40 -18.67 6.49 12.88
CA ILE A 40 -19.34 5.99 11.67
C ILE A 40 -18.90 6.78 10.42
N ASN A 41 -18.47 8.03 10.57
CA ASN A 41 -18.15 8.91 9.46
C ASN A 41 -16.71 8.74 8.93
N GLN A 42 -15.86 7.95 9.60
CA GLN A 42 -14.51 7.69 9.14
C GLN A 42 -14.53 6.55 8.13
N THR A 43 -14.23 6.88 6.88
CA THR A 43 -14.06 5.91 5.81
C THR A 43 -12.65 5.34 5.84
N PHE A 44 -12.56 4.02 5.68
CA PHE A 44 -11.30 3.30 5.57
C PHE A 44 -11.29 2.54 4.26
N TYR A 45 -10.09 2.36 3.72
CA TYR A 45 -9.89 1.52 2.55
C TYR A 45 -8.64 0.68 2.73
N LEU A 46 -8.64 -0.48 2.11
CA LEU A 46 -7.48 -1.31 1.98
C LEU A 46 -6.73 -0.90 0.72
N ARG A 47 -5.48 -0.47 0.89
CA ARG A 47 -4.51 -0.34 -0.20
C ARG A 47 -3.64 -1.59 -0.27
N ILE A 48 -3.49 -2.16 -1.46
CA ILE A 48 -2.58 -3.26 -1.75
C ILE A 48 -1.57 -2.75 -2.75
N ASP A 49 -0.30 -2.70 -2.38
CA ASP A 49 0.79 -2.19 -3.21
C ASP A 49 1.61 -3.37 -3.72
N ILE A 50 1.87 -3.43 -5.03
CA ILE A 50 2.57 -4.51 -5.71
C ILE A 50 3.94 -4.00 -6.15
N TYR A 51 4.98 -4.73 -5.77
CA TYR A 51 6.37 -4.42 -6.09
C TYR A 51 7.06 -5.59 -6.78
N ASP A 52 7.95 -5.28 -7.71
CA ASP A 52 8.97 -6.19 -8.22
C ASP A 52 10.17 -6.12 -7.27
N LYS A 53 10.41 -7.20 -6.52
CA LYS A 53 11.51 -7.29 -5.54
C LYS A 53 12.87 -7.61 -6.18
N ASP A 54 12.90 -8.09 -7.42
CA ASP A 54 14.16 -8.32 -8.14
C ASP A 54 14.74 -6.99 -8.61
N LYS A 55 13.88 -6.11 -9.15
CA LYS A 55 14.28 -4.78 -9.63
C LYS A 55 14.16 -3.68 -8.59
N MET A 56 13.52 -3.97 -7.46
CA MET A 56 13.14 -2.95 -6.47
C MET A 56 12.32 -1.82 -7.11
N GLU A 57 11.27 -2.19 -7.83
CA GLU A 57 10.39 -1.25 -8.52
C GLU A 57 8.94 -1.40 -8.09
N TYR A 58 8.25 -0.27 -7.95
CA TYR A 58 6.81 -0.25 -7.78
C TYR A 58 6.11 -0.59 -9.10
N TYR A 59 5.09 -1.47 -9.04
CA TYR A 59 4.34 -1.89 -10.22
C TYR A 59 2.96 -1.23 -10.29
N PHE A 60 2.08 -1.48 -9.32
CA PHE A 60 0.78 -0.81 -9.21
C PHE A 60 0.19 -0.96 -7.81
N SER A 61 -0.93 -0.27 -7.55
CA SER A 61 -1.72 -0.39 -6.32
C SER A 61 -3.17 -0.65 -6.63
N MET A 62 -3.86 -1.33 -5.70
CA MET A 62 -5.30 -1.55 -5.73
C MET A 62 -5.96 -0.94 -4.50
N PHE A 63 -7.22 -0.56 -4.66
CA PHE A 63 -8.05 0.09 -3.64
C PHE A 63 -9.30 -0.73 -3.37
N TYR A 64 -9.59 -1.04 -2.11
CA TYR A 64 -10.82 -1.71 -1.71
C TYR A 64 -11.46 -1.00 -0.52
N LEU A 65 -12.69 -0.48 -0.70
CA LEU A 65 -13.40 0.23 0.35
C LEU A 65 -13.81 -0.70 1.50
N ILE A 66 -13.61 -0.28 2.75
CA ILE A 66 -14.07 -1.00 3.94
C ILE A 66 -15.38 -0.37 4.41
N LEU A 67 -16.50 -1.04 4.12
CA LEU A 67 -17.86 -0.52 4.38
C LEU A 67 -18.24 -0.53 5.86
N TYR A 68 -17.72 -1.49 6.64
CA TYR A 68 -18.14 -1.74 8.01
C TYR A 68 -16.98 -1.63 9.01
N SER A 69 -16.26 -0.50 8.98
CA SER A 69 -15.12 -0.23 9.86
C SER A 69 -15.47 -0.24 11.36
N PHE A 70 -16.74 -0.01 11.71
CA PHE A 70 -17.24 -0.05 13.08
C PHE A 70 -17.34 -1.47 13.67
N LEU A 71 -17.30 -2.51 12.82
CA LEU A 71 -17.34 -3.89 13.30
C LEU A 71 -16.02 -4.26 13.97
N PRO A 72 -16.04 -5.01 15.09
CA PRO A 72 -14.82 -5.47 15.75
C PRO A 72 -13.90 -6.29 14.83
N VAL A 73 -14.49 -7.04 13.90
CA VAL A 73 -13.78 -7.82 12.88
C VAL A 73 -14.55 -7.70 11.57
N HIS A 74 -13.82 -7.36 10.49
CA HIS A 74 -14.35 -7.34 9.14
C HIS A 74 -13.49 -8.24 8.25
N ARG A 75 -14.09 -9.27 7.66
CA ARG A 75 -13.38 -10.23 6.80
C ARG A 75 -13.61 -9.88 5.34
N LEU A 76 -12.51 -9.67 4.61
CA LEU A 76 -12.50 -9.45 3.17
C LEU A 76 -11.84 -10.65 2.48
N SER A 77 -12.42 -11.09 1.36
CA SER A 77 -11.84 -12.11 0.49
C SER A 77 -11.67 -11.50 -0.90
N LEU A 78 -10.43 -11.36 -1.33
CA LEU A 78 -10.08 -10.66 -2.57
C LEU A 78 -9.37 -11.63 -3.51
N GLN A 79 -9.76 -11.61 -4.78
CA GLN A 79 -9.02 -12.27 -5.86
C GLN A 79 -8.31 -11.19 -6.67
N ILE A 80 -6.97 -11.22 -6.66
CA ILE A 80 -6.14 -10.28 -7.39
C ILE A 80 -5.80 -10.90 -8.74
N ASN A 81 -6.34 -10.32 -9.81
CA ASN A 81 -5.99 -10.69 -11.17
C ASN A 81 -5.02 -9.63 -11.72
N VAL A 82 -3.80 -10.06 -12.05
CA VAL A 82 -2.78 -9.18 -12.63
C VAL A 82 -2.72 -9.46 -14.12
N SER A 83 -3.21 -8.52 -14.94
CA SER A 83 -3.08 -8.60 -16.39
C SER A 83 -2.08 -7.55 -16.90
N MET A 84 -1.25 -7.93 -17.87
CA MET A 84 -0.21 -7.06 -18.43
C MET A 84 -0.80 -5.88 -19.22
N LEU A 85 -2.05 -5.99 -19.68
CA LEU A 85 -2.74 -4.98 -20.49
C LEU A 85 -3.21 -3.78 -19.63
N ASP A 86 -3.60 -4.04 -18.37
CA ASP A 86 -4.11 -3.01 -17.46
C ASP A 86 -3.02 -2.02 -17.02
N VAL A 87 -1.75 -2.42 -17.08
CA VAL A 87 -0.57 -1.62 -16.69
C VAL A 87 -0.15 -0.63 -17.80
N THR A 88 -0.51 -0.89 -19.05
CA THR A 88 -0.08 -0.09 -20.22
C THR A 88 -0.99 1.09 -20.58
N ALA A 89 -2.16 1.24 -19.93
CA ALA A 89 -3.06 2.38 -20.13
C ALA A 89 -2.52 3.65 -19.45
N LYS A 90 -1.47 4.22 -20.03
CA LYS A 90 -0.65 5.29 -19.46
C LYS A 90 -0.79 6.56 -20.29
N LEU A 91 -1.93 7.24 -20.17
CA LEU A 91 -2.03 8.69 -20.42
C LEU A 91 -3.28 9.25 -19.73
N THR A 92 -3.21 9.36 -18.41
CA THR A 92 -4.25 10.03 -17.60
C THR A 92 -3.64 11.27 -16.98
N ILE A 93 -4.27 12.41 -17.20
CA ILE A 93 -3.91 13.67 -16.55
C ILE A 93 -4.07 13.43 -15.05
N CYS A 94 -2.97 13.51 -14.31
CA CYS A 94 -3.04 13.36 -12.88
C CYS A 94 -3.71 14.59 -12.24
N PRO A 95 -4.78 14.42 -11.43
CA PRO A 95 -5.41 15.53 -10.72
C PRO A 95 -4.65 15.99 -9.47
N LEU A 96 -3.73 15.17 -8.95
CA LEU A 96 -2.98 15.43 -7.71
C LEU A 96 -1.62 16.09 -7.97
N LYS A 97 -1.30 17.12 -7.19
CA LYS A 97 0.02 17.76 -7.18
C LYS A 97 0.92 17.12 -6.11
N CYS A 98 1.58 16.02 -6.46
CA CYS A 98 2.53 15.35 -5.58
C CYS A 98 3.85 16.14 -5.53
N LEU A 99 4.25 16.65 -4.36
CA LEU A 99 5.44 17.50 -4.25
C LEU A 99 6.74 16.69 -4.34
N HIS A 100 6.84 15.62 -3.55
CA HIS A 100 8.01 14.73 -3.51
C HIS A 100 7.58 13.29 -3.81
N GLY A 101 7.14 13.05 -5.04
CA GLY A 101 6.67 11.74 -5.44
C GLY A 101 6.09 11.74 -6.84
N ARG A 102 5.40 10.65 -7.17
CA ARG A 102 4.74 10.46 -8.45
C ARG A 102 3.26 10.21 -8.21
N CYS A 103 2.43 10.77 -9.08
CA CYS A 103 1.02 10.48 -9.06
C CYS A 103 0.74 9.13 -9.72
N GLN A 104 -0.02 8.30 -9.03
CA GLN A 104 -0.39 6.97 -9.49
C GLN A 104 -1.91 6.84 -9.47
N ARG A 105 -2.44 6.11 -10.45
CA ARG A 105 -3.85 5.68 -10.47
C ARG A 105 -3.93 4.29 -9.86
N PHE A 106 -4.96 4.02 -9.08
CA PHE A 106 -5.26 2.65 -8.67
C PHE A 106 -5.67 1.82 -9.88
N LEU A 107 -5.29 0.55 -9.89
CA LEU A 107 -5.55 -0.34 -11.02
C LEU A 107 -7.05 -0.57 -11.21
N ASN A 108 -7.77 -0.78 -10.10
CA ASN A 108 -9.14 -1.30 -10.09
C ASN A 108 -10.24 -0.23 -9.90
N VAL A 109 -9.86 1.03 -9.65
CA VAL A 109 -10.80 2.16 -9.50
C VAL A 109 -10.21 3.41 -10.15
N ASP A 110 -11.06 4.33 -10.61
CA ASP A 110 -10.61 5.63 -11.11
C ASP A 110 -10.36 6.61 -9.96
N GLN A 111 -9.39 6.28 -9.12
CA GLN A 111 -8.89 7.12 -8.04
C GLN A 111 -7.37 7.21 -8.12
N TYR A 112 -6.83 8.31 -7.61
CA TYR A 112 -5.41 8.64 -7.69
C TYR A 112 -4.84 8.82 -6.30
N PHE A 113 -3.55 8.59 -6.17
CA PHE A 113 -2.79 8.86 -4.95
C PHE A 113 -1.37 9.28 -5.30
N CYS A 114 -0.69 9.92 -4.34
CA CYS A 114 0.73 10.19 -4.47
C CYS A 114 1.56 9.04 -3.89
N GLN A 115 2.35 8.42 -4.74
CA GLN A 115 3.42 7.52 -4.35
C GLN A 115 4.63 8.38 -3.99
N CYS A 116 4.94 8.48 -2.70
CA CYS A 116 6.02 9.33 -2.22
C CYS A 116 7.39 8.72 -2.50
N SER A 117 8.35 9.59 -2.76
CA SER A 117 9.77 9.23 -2.79
C SER A 117 10.27 8.94 -1.36
N ASP A 118 11.38 8.22 -1.26
CA ASP A 118 11.99 7.89 0.03
C ASP A 118 12.22 9.14 0.89
N GLY A 119 11.88 9.03 2.17
CA GLY A 119 11.96 10.13 3.13
C GLY A 119 10.76 11.08 3.14
N TYR A 120 9.71 10.81 2.36
CA TYR A 120 8.49 11.62 2.33
C TYR A 120 7.22 10.79 2.55
N SER A 121 6.17 11.44 3.05
CA SER A 121 4.90 10.81 3.39
C SER A 121 3.72 11.80 3.32
N GLY A 122 2.51 11.28 3.54
CA GLY A 122 1.25 12.01 3.51
C GLY A 122 0.62 12.07 2.12
N ALA A 123 -0.63 12.54 2.06
CA ALA A 123 -1.45 12.52 0.85
C ALA A 123 -0.80 13.13 -0.40
N LEU A 124 0.02 14.18 -0.21
CA LEU A 124 0.70 14.93 -1.27
C LEU A 124 2.23 14.87 -1.17
N CYS A 125 2.78 13.98 -0.33
CA CYS A 125 4.22 13.83 -0.10
C CYS A 125 4.90 15.12 0.39
N THR A 126 4.25 15.82 1.33
CA THR A 126 4.74 17.07 1.92
C THR A 126 5.43 16.87 3.27
N VAL A 127 5.15 15.75 3.94
CA VAL A 127 5.67 15.47 5.29
C VAL A 127 6.97 14.69 5.16
N LYS A 128 8.07 15.25 5.68
CA LYS A 128 9.33 14.50 5.81
C LYS A 128 9.15 13.37 6.80
N ASN A 129 9.55 12.18 6.40
CA ASN A 129 9.47 10.97 7.20
C ASN A 129 10.88 10.41 7.41
N ALA A 130 11.21 10.05 8.64
CA ALA A 130 12.47 9.42 8.97
C ALA A 130 12.30 7.90 8.90
N CYS A 131 12.61 7.32 7.75
CA CYS A 131 12.68 5.87 7.60
C CYS A 131 14.07 5.35 8.00
N SER A 132 14.10 4.18 8.63
CA SER A 132 15.33 3.47 9.02
C SER A 132 15.58 2.23 8.15
N CYS A 133 15.08 2.24 6.92
CA CYS A 133 15.29 1.15 5.96
C CYS A 133 16.75 1.10 5.47
N SER A 134 17.18 -0.07 5.01
CA SER A 134 18.46 -0.24 4.32
C SER A 134 18.52 0.63 3.05
N SER A 135 19.71 1.05 2.62
CA SER A 135 19.90 1.96 1.48
C SER A 135 19.41 1.44 0.14
N ASP A 136 19.28 0.12 0.00
CA ASP A 136 18.77 -0.60 -1.16
C ASP A 136 17.33 -1.10 -0.99
N SER A 137 16.66 -0.64 0.07
CA SER A 137 15.24 -0.92 0.35
C SER A 137 14.39 0.31 0.08
N ILE A 138 13.13 0.09 -0.29
CA ILE A 138 12.17 1.18 -0.52
C ILE A 138 11.43 1.46 0.78
N CYS A 139 11.34 2.73 1.20
CA CYS A 139 10.48 3.10 2.31
C CYS A 139 9.07 3.45 1.85
N VAL A 140 8.08 2.68 2.31
CA VAL A 140 6.66 2.94 2.00
C VAL A 140 6.02 3.89 3.00
N GLY A 141 6.52 3.91 4.24
CA GLY A 141 5.98 4.74 5.31
C GLY A 141 6.47 4.32 6.68
N VAL A 142 5.88 4.91 7.72
CA VAL A 142 6.13 4.58 9.12
C VAL A 142 4.80 4.36 9.82
N VAL A 143 4.69 3.26 10.57
CA VAL A 143 3.53 2.93 11.40
C VAL A 143 4.02 2.56 12.78
N ASN A 144 3.42 3.13 13.83
CA ASN A 144 3.81 2.89 15.22
C ASN A 144 5.33 3.03 15.45
N ASN A 145 5.94 4.08 14.86
CA ASN A 145 7.37 4.36 14.90
C ASN A 145 8.27 3.27 14.29
N ARG A 146 7.72 2.38 13.46
CA ARG A 146 8.45 1.37 12.69
C ARG A 146 8.33 1.66 11.20
N SER A 147 9.45 1.63 10.50
CA SER A 147 9.48 1.82 9.05
C SER A 147 8.93 0.60 8.33
N ILE A 148 8.11 0.83 7.30
CA ILE A 148 7.64 -0.19 6.38
C ILE A 148 8.62 -0.20 5.21
N CYS A 149 9.48 -1.21 5.18
CA CYS A 149 10.51 -1.36 4.16
C CYS A 149 10.15 -2.51 3.22
N ILE A 150 10.21 -2.26 1.91
CA ILE A 150 10.27 -3.34 0.92
C ILE A 150 11.75 -3.65 0.72
N CYS A 151 12.14 -4.89 0.97
CA CYS A 151 13.54 -5.32 0.88
C CYS A 151 13.76 -6.18 -0.39
N PRO A 152 14.97 -6.19 -0.96
CA PRO A 152 15.35 -7.14 -1.99
C PRO A 152 15.23 -8.60 -1.50
N LEU A 153 15.23 -9.56 -2.43
CA LEU A 153 14.96 -10.97 -2.11
C LEU A 153 15.94 -11.62 -1.11
N ASP A 154 17.15 -11.10 -0.98
CA ASP A 154 18.20 -11.60 -0.09
C ASP A 154 18.17 -10.99 1.32
N LYS A 155 17.25 -10.06 1.58
CA LYS A 155 17.16 -9.33 2.84
C LYS A 155 15.79 -9.47 3.50
N PHE A 156 15.82 -9.54 4.82
CA PHE A 156 14.63 -9.65 5.65
C PHE A 156 14.55 -8.46 6.61
N GLY A 157 13.37 -7.85 6.67
CA GLY A 157 13.04 -6.84 7.67
C GLY A 157 12.58 -7.46 8.99
N PRO A 158 12.48 -6.65 10.07
CA PRO A 158 11.87 -7.10 11.32
C PRO A 158 10.41 -7.49 11.09
N ARG A 159 10.03 -8.67 11.60
CA ARG A 159 8.63 -9.17 11.63
C ARG A 159 7.86 -8.55 12.79
#